data_AF-M4Z881-F1
#
_entry.id   AF-M4Z881-F1
#
_cell.length_a   1.000
_cell.length_b   1.000
_cell.length_c   1.000
_cell.angle_alpha   90.00
_cell.angle_beta   90.00
_cell.angle_gamma   90.00
#
_symmetry.space_group_name_H-M   'P 1'
#
loop_
_entity.id
_entity.type
_entity.pdbx_description
1 polymer ?
#
loop_
_entity_poly.entity_id
_entity_poly.type
_entity_poly.pdbx_seq_one_letter_code
_entity_poly.pdbx_strand_id
1 'polypeptide(L)' 'MKAIGEGAAEVRIDRGPGYRVYFGWQGRTLVILLGGGTKRRQQNDIEAALKRWRDYKARS' A
#
# COMPACT_ATOMS: atom_id res chain seq x y z
N MET A 1 -10.44 5.71 -1.10
CA MET A 1 -9.69 4.51 -1.51
C MET A 1 -9.32 4.68 -2.97
N LYS A 2 -8.07 4.39 -3.34
CA LYS A 2 -7.58 4.50 -4.72
C LYS A 2 -6.82 3.22 -5.08
N ALA A 3 -7.13 2.62 -6.23
CA ALA A 3 -6.36 1.48 -6.72
C ALA A 3 -4.95 1.92 -7.13
N ILE A 4 -3.93 1.15 -6.74
CA ILE A 4 -2.53 1.41 -7.11
C ILE A 4 -1.97 0.35 -8.06
N GLY A 5 -2.77 -0.67 -8.39
CA GLY A 5 -2.41 -1.76 -9.31
C GLY A 5 -2.28 -3.11 -8.64
N GLU A 6 -2.32 -4.19 -9.44
CA GLU A 6 -2.04 -5.57 -9.02
C GLU A 6 -2.95 -6.14 -7.90
N GLY A 7 -4.11 -5.52 -7.66
CA GLY A 7 -5.00 -5.87 -6.55
C GLY A 7 -4.67 -5.17 -5.23
N ALA A 8 -3.74 -4.21 -5.24
CA ALA A 8 -3.43 -3.33 -4.12
C ALA A 8 -4.14 -1.97 -4.25
N ALA A 9 -4.36 -1.32 -3.11
CA ALA A 9 -4.98 -0.01 -2.99
C ALA A 9 -4.27 0.86 -1.94
N GLU A 10 -4.45 2.18 -2.08
CA GLU A 10 -4.09 3.17 -1.06
C GLU A 10 -5.35 3.77 -0.42
N VAL A 11 -5.27 4.05 0.87
CA VAL A 11 -6.23 4.92 1.58
C VAL A 11 -5.48 6.02 2.28
N ARG A 12 -5.98 7.24 2.10
CA ARG A 12 -5.53 8.41 2.84
C ARG A 12 -6.41 8.56 4.08
N ILE A 13 -5.78 8.71 5.24
CA ILE A 13 -6.44 8.93 6.51
C ILE A 13 -6.20 10.39 6.88
N ASP A 14 -7.24 11.21 6.74
CA ASP A 14 -7.21 12.65 6.99
C ASP A 14 -7.36 13.00 8.48
N ARG A 15 -6.72 12.22 9.36
CA ARG A 15 -6.56 12.54 10.79
C ARG A 15 -5.10 12.86 11.10
N GLY A 16 -4.87 13.96 11.83
CA GLY A 16 -3.54 14.39 12.23
C GLY A 16 -2.65 14.77 11.03
N PRO A 17 -1.37 14.37 10.98
CA PRO A 17 -0.44 14.79 9.92
C PRO A 17 -0.79 14.30 8.49
N GLY A 18 -1.81 13.45 8.36
CA GLY A 18 -2.28 12.87 7.09
C GLY A 18 -1.45 11.64 6.71
N TYR A 19 -1.98 10.45 7.00
CA TYR A 19 -1.32 9.18 6.71
C TYR A 19 -1.82 8.55 5.43
N ARG A 20 -0.98 7.73 4.80
CA ARG A 20 -1.35 6.88 3.67
C ARG A 20 -1.05 5.44 4.04
N VAL A 21 -2.06 4.58 3.89
CA VAL A 21 -1.93 3.14 4.13
C VAL A 21 -2.08 2.44 2.79
N TYR A 22 -1.11 1.58 2.48
CA TYR A 22 -1.12 0.71 1.31
C TYR A 22 -1.53 -0.69 1.75
N PHE A 23 -2.44 -1.32 1.03
CA PHE A 23 -2.96 -2.64 1.39
C PHE A 23 -3.41 -3.44 0.17
N GLY A 24 -3.47 -4.76 0.31
CA GLY A 24 -4.02 -5.69 -0.68
C GLY A 24 -4.94 -6.71 -0.02
N TRP A 25 -5.85 -7.29 -0.80
CA TRP A 25 -6.72 -8.37 -0.34
C TRP A 25 -6.25 -9.70 -0.92
N GLN A 26 -6.08 -10.71 -0.07
CA GLN A 26 -5.90 -12.10 -0.47
C GLN A 26 -7.08 -12.92 0.07
N GLY A 27 -8.06 -13.18 -0.79
CA GLY A 27 -9.33 -13.79 -0.37
C GLY A 27 -10.01 -12.95 0.71
N ARG A 28 -10.08 -13.47 1.93
CA ARG A 28 -10.69 -12.79 3.10
C ARG A 28 -9.65 -12.08 3.99
N THR A 29 -8.36 -12.19 3.66
CA THR A 29 -7.26 -11.63 4.43
C THR A 29 -6.89 -10.25 3.92
N LEU A 30 -6.89 -9.27 4.81
CA LEU A 30 -6.38 -7.92 4.55
C LEU A 30 -4.88 -7.87 4.88
N VAL A 31 -4.06 -7.49 3.90
CA VAL A 31 -2.60 -7.43 4.03
C VAL A 31 -2.16 -5.97 3.99
N ILE A 32 -1.61 -5.49 5.09
CA ILE A 32 -1.08 -4.12 5.19
C ILE A 32 0.37 -4.11 4.71
N LEU A 33 0.66 -3.29 3.71
CA LEU A 33 1.97 -3.14 3.13
C LEU A 33 2.71 -2.05 3.91
N LEU A 34 3.47 -2.47 4.92
CA LEU A 34 4.23 -1.55 5.76
C LEU A 34 5.27 -0.78 4.92
N GLY A 35 5.14 0.53 4.92
CA GLY A 35 6.03 1.44 4.19
C GLY A 35 5.40 2.81 4.06
N GLY A 36 6.21 3.85 4.20
CA GLY A 36 5.77 5.23 4.02
C GLY A 36 6.93 6.18 4.19
N GLY A 37 7.22 6.95 3.14
CA GLY A 37 8.13 8.08 3.18
C GLY A 37 7.42 9.39 3.51
N THR A 38 8.20 10.45 3.73
CA THR A 38 7.70 11.82 3.88
C THR A 38 6.96 12.27 2.61
N LYS A 39 5.98 13.17 2.76
CA LYS A 39 5.00 13.68 1.76
C LYS A 39 5.50 14.00 0.33
N ARG A 40 6.81 14.04 0.06
CA ARG A 40 7.41 14.41 -1.23
C ARG A 40 7.56 13.29 -2.26
N ARG A 41 7.26 12.01 -1.96
CA ARG A 41 7.55 10.89 -2.89
C ARG A 41 6.44 9.82 -3.00
N GLN A 42 5.19 10.23 -3.25
CA GLN A 42 4.06 9.29 -3.43
C GLN A 42 4.36 8.16 -4.43
N GLN A 43 5.00 8.47 -5.56
CA GLN A 43 5.26 7.48 -6.60
C GLN A 43 6.22 6.38 -6.12
N ASN A 44 7.28 6.76 -5.40
CA ASN A 44 8.24 5.80 -4.83
C ASN A 44 7.58 4.93 -3.75
N ASP A 45 6.67 5.51 -2.96
CA ASP A 45 5.92 4.76 -1.95
C ASP A 45 4.98 3.73 -2.60
N ILE A 46 4.33 4.09 -3.70
CA ILE A 46 3.50 3.17 -4.51
C ILE A 46 4.34 2.04 -5.08
N GLU A 47 5.49 2.34 -5.69
CA GLU A 47 6.39 1.32 -6.24
C GLU A 47 6.91 0.37 -5.16
N ALA A 48 7.28 0.90 -4.00
CA ALA A 48 7.72 0.11 -2.87
C ALA A 48 6.58 -0.77 -2.31
N ALA A 49 5.35 -0.25 -2.27
CA ALA A 49 4.17 -1.03 -1.89
C ALA A 49 3.90 -2.17 -2.88
N LEU A 50 3.91 -1.90 -4.19
CA LEU A 50 3.73 -2.92 -5.22
C LEU A 50 4.84 -3.99 -5.16
N LYS A 51 6.09 -3.60 -4.93
CA LYS A 51 7.20 -4.54 -4.74
C LYS A 51 6.96 -5.49 -3.56
N ARG A 52 6.50 -4.96 -2.42
CA ARG A 52 6.15 -5.77 -1.23
C ARG A 52 4.95 -6.67 -1.51
N TRP A 53 3.96 -6.19 -2.26
CA TRP A 53 2.79 -6.98 -2.63
C TRP A 53 3.16 -8.17 -3.52
N ARG A 54 4.06 -7.97 -4.49
CA ARG A 54 4.59 -9.06 -5.31
C ARG A 54 5.36 -10.08 -4.48
N ASP A 55 6.23 -9.63 -3.58
CA ASP A 55 6.97 -10.52 -2.68
C ASP A 55 6.04 -11.31 -1.76
N TYR A 56 4.99 -10.68 -1.25
CA TYR A 56 3.96 -11.37 -0.46
C TYR A 56 3.26 -12.46 -1.28
N LYS A 57 2.77 -12.14 -2.48
CA LYS A 57 2.09 -13.11 -3.35
C LYS A 57 3.00 -14.25 -3.83
N ALA A 58 4.31 -14.03 -3.92
CA ALA A 58 5.27 -15.06 -4.30
C ALA A 58 5.54 -16.07 -3.16
N ARG A 59 5.23 -15.71 -1.91
CA ARG A 59 5.47 -16.54 -0.72
C ARG A 59 4.20 -17.22 -0.17
N SER A 60 3.05 -16.92 -0.75
CA SER A 60 1.72 -17.36 -0.30
C SER A 60 1.11 -18.41 -1.20
#